data_AF-A0A521Y247-F1
#
_entry.id   AF-A0A521Y247-F1
#
_cell.length_a   1.000
_cell.length_b   1.000
_cell.length_c   1.000
_cell.angle_alpha   90.00
_cell.angle_beta   90.00
_cell.angle_gamma   90.00
#
_symmetry.space_group_name_H-M   'P 1'
#
loop_
_entity.id
_entity.type
_entity.pdbx_description
1 polymer ?
#
loop_
_entity_poly.entity_id
_entity_poly.type
_entity_poly.pdbx_seq_one_letter_code
_entity_poly.pdbx_strand_id
1 'polypeptide(L)'
;MKDHTARRILVPGLIAVAAMVIATACGGAASASRDGTSQPASSGPGGGIAALSVAPGGAAAASAPVPSDPAAATAADAVLVRGKEIFEKTAGGVGCAACHGMDGKGSSCIGAPANRGADEEQVRKALATVGMMSIVKLTDDEIKAVVAYLAVLGKQS
;
A
#
# COMPACT_ATOMS: atom_id res chain seq x y z
N MET A 1 -7.18 21.03 46.91
CA MET A 1 -8.54 21.13 47.47
C MET A 1 -9.44 21.71 46.39
N LYS A 2 -10.43 20.93 45.95
CA LYS A 2 -11.48 21.20 44.95
C LYS A 2 -11.18 20.65 43.55
N ASP A 3 -11.14 19.34 43.60
CA ASP A 3 -11.30 18.34 42.56
C ASP A 3 -12.70 18.47 41.93
N HIS A 4 -12.78 18.85 40.66
CA HIS A 4 -14.03 18.82 39.90
C HIS A 4 -14.33 17.39 39.45
N THR A 5 -14.97 16.71 40.39
CA THR A 5 -15.62 15.40 40.30
C THR A 5 -16.46 15.27 39.03
N ALA A 6 -15.98 14.38 38.16
CA ALA A 6 -16.72 13.41 37.37
C ALA A 6 -18.25 13.55 37.32
N ARG A 7 -18.76 14.18 36.25
CA ARG A 7 -20.12 13.93 35.77
C ARG A 7 -20.11 12.75 34.81
N ARG A 8 -20.24 11.56 35.39
CA ARG A 8 -20.64 10.32 34.73
C ARG A 8 -22.04 10.51 34.16
N ILE A 9 -22.15 10.78 32.86
CA ILE A 9 -23.42 10.69 32.14
C ILE A 9 -23.46 9.32 31.45
N LEU A 10 -24.21 8.45 32.10
CA LEU A 10 -24.66 7.16 31.65
C LEU A 10 -25.74 7.38 30.57
N VAL A 11 -25.50 6.94 29.33
CA VAL A 11 -26.58 6.68 28.36
C VAL A 11 -26.35 5.29 27.77
N PRO A 12 -27.18 4.28 28.12
CA PRO A 12 -27.15 2.98 27.48
C PRO A 12 -28.00 3.07 26.20
N GLY A 13 -27.34 3.11 25.04
CA GLY A 13 -27.99 3.23 23.74
C GLY A 13 -27.55 2.10 22.81
N LEU A 14 -27.81 0.87 23.23
CA LEU A 14 -27.70 -0.33 22.41
C LEU A 14 -28.73 -0.26 21.28
N ILE A 15 -28.35 0.17 20.08
CA ILE A 15 -29.12 -0.10 18.87
C ILE A 15 -28.24 -0.93 17.95
N ALA A 16 -28.31 -2.24 18.17
CA ALA A 16 -27.91 -3.23 17.20
C ALA A 16 -28.95 -3.23 16.07
N VAL A 17 -28.61 -2.65 14.92
CA VAL A 17 -29.30 -2.97 13.66
C VAL A 17 -28.53 -4.09 13.01
N ALA A 18 -28.99 -5.31 13.27
CA ALA A 18 -28.67 -6.47 12.47
C ALA A 18 -29.48 -6.43 11.16
N ALA A 19 -29.00 -7.23 10.19
CA ALA A 19 -29.66 -7.65 8.95
C ALA A 19 -29.49 -6.69 7.74
N MET A 20 -29.19 -7.13 6.52
CA MET A 20 -28.79 -8.42 5.92
C MET A 20 -28.70 -8.17 4.40
N VAL A 21 -27.85 -8.93 3.67
CA VAL A 21 -27.87 -9.19 2.20
C VAL A 21 -27.51 -7.97 1.32
N ILE A 22 -26.59 -8.00 0.36
CA ILE A 22 -26.43 -8.97 -0.74
C ILE A 22 -24.95 -9.15 -1.08
N ALA A 23 -24.50 -10.40 -0.95
CA ALA A 23 -23.28 -10.90 -1.56
C ALA A 23 -23.53 -11.09 -3.06
N THR A 24 -22.99 -10.21 -3.89
CA THR A 24 -22.90 -10.45 -5.34
C THR A 24 -21.60 -11.20 -5.60
N ALA A 25 -21.72 -12.53 -5.64
CA ALA A 25 -20.70 -13.42 -6.16
C ALA A 25 -20.60 -13.26 -7.68
N CYS A 26 -19.49 -12.72 -8.17
CA CYS A 26 -19.01 -13.07 -9.50
C CYS A 26 -18.11 -14.30 -9.35
N GLY A 27 -18.66 -15.45 -9.72
CA GLY A 27 -17.89 -16.68 -9.88
C GLY A 27 -16.90 -16.56 -11.05
N GLY A 28 -15.80 -17.30 -10.94
CA GLY A 28 -14.79 -17.40 -11.98
C GLY A 28 -13.58 -18.21 -11.53
N ALA A 29 -13.78 -19.52 -11.35
CA ALA A 29 -12.69 -20.49 -11.19
C ALA A 29 -11.95 -20.69 -12.52
N ALA A 30 -10.62 -20.72 -12.48
CA ALA A 30 -9.80 -21.67 -13.26
C ALA A 30 -8.31 -21.49 -12.91
N SER A 31 -7.80 -22.40 -12.08
CA SER A 31 -6.38 -22.71 -12.02
C SER A 31 -5.94 -23.31 -13.35
N ALA A 32 -4.88 -22.78 -13.95
CA ALA A 32 -4.18 -23.44 -15.04
C ALA A 32 -2.68 -23.29 -14.82
N SER A 33 -2.08 -24.38 -14.34
CA SER A 33 -0.65 -24.65 -14.38
C SER A 33 -0.17 -24.61 -15.83
N ARG A 34 0.94 -23.90 -16.08
CA ARG A 34 1.77 -24.08 -17.27
C ARG A 34 3.23 -23.96 -16.86
N ASP A 35 3.77 -25.10 -16.42
CA ASP A 35 5.17 -25.46 -16.62
C ASP A 35 5.52 -25.24 -18.10
N GLY A 36 6.56 -24.44 -18.34
CA GLY A 36 6.97 -24.00 -19.66
C GLY A 36 8.48 -23.89 -19.76
N THR A 37 9.16 -25.01 -19.55
CA THR A 37 10.53 -25.26 -20.02
C THR A 37 10.61 -24.99 -21.52
N SER A 38 11.48 -24.06 -21.94
CA SER A 38 12.17 -24.10 -23.24
C SER A 38 13.32 -23.10 -23.27
N GLN A 39 14.54 -23.63 -23.13
CA GLN A 39 15.78 -22.99 -23.55
C GLN A 39 15.82 -22.85 -25.09
N PRO A 40 16.59 -21.89 -25.61
CA PRO A 40 17.44 -22.22 -26.75
C PRO A 40 18.94 -22.04 -26.43
N ALA A 41 19.70 -23.00 -26.91
CA ALA A 41 21.16 -23.02 -26.96
C ALA A 41 21.68 -22.14 -28.11
N SER A 42 22.85 -21.53 -27.93
CA SER A 42 23.80 -21.40 -29.04
C SER A 42 25.24 -21.21 -28.55
N SER A 43 26.08 -22.09 -29.07
CA SER A 43 27.50 -22.32 -28.88
C SER A 43 28.43 -21.13 -29.19
N GLY A 44 29.55 -21.07 -28.46
CA GLY A 44 30.78 -20.37 -28.84
C GLY A 44 31.98 -21.06 -28.20
N PRO A 45 33.11 -21.28 -28.91
CA PRO A 45 34.24 -22.07 -28.40
C PRO A 45 35.37 -21.20 -27.81
N GLY A 46 36.05 -21.75 -26.80
CA GLY A 46 37.51 -21.64 -26.64
C GLY A 46 38.02 -20.63 -25.61
N GLY A 47 38.63 -21.14 -24.54
CA GLY A 47 39.55 -20.37 -23.69
C GLY A 47 39.47 -20.74 -22.21
N GLY A 48 40.19 -21.78 -21.80
CA GLY A 48 40.33 -22.13 -20.39
C GLY A 48 41.27 -21.17 -19.64
N ILE A 49 41.01 -20.95 -18.35
CA ILE A 49 41.85 -21.30 -17.18
C ILE A 49 41.18 -20.81 -15.89
N ALA A 50 41.54 -21.46 -14.79
CA ALA A 50 41.30 -21.10 -13.38
C ALA A 50 39.93 -21.47 -12.79
N ALA A 51 39.88 -22.70 -12.28
CA ALA A 51 39.03 -23.06 -11.16
C ALA A 51 39.37 -22.20 -9.94
N LEU A 52 38.37 -21.48 -9.43
CA LEU A 52 38.31 -21.11 -8.01
C LEU A 52 36.86 -21.30 -7.55
N SER A 53 36.66 -22.33 -6.75
CA SER A 53 35.40 -22.68 -6.11
C SER A 53 34.95 -21.58 -5.14
N VAL A 54 33.75 -21.03 -5.34
CA VAL A 54 32.94 -20.39 -4.29
C VAL A 54 31.45 -20.73 -4.51
N ALA A 55 30.80 -21.02 -3.39
CA ALA A 55 29.48 -21.64 -3.14
C ALA A 55 28.23 -21.03 -3.85
N PRO A 56 27.10 -21.77 -3.89
CA PRO A 56 25.85 -21.31 -4.50
C PRO A 56 25.21 -20.14 -3.74
N GLY A 57 24.98 -19.04 -4.46
CA GLY A 57 24.12 -17.94 -4.03
C GLY A 57 22.65 -18.36 -4.10
N GLY A 58 22.12 -18.86 -2.99
CA GLY A 58 20.69 -19.05 -2.80
C GLY A 58 19.98 -17.70 -2.78
N ALA A 59 19.04 -17.51 -3.70
CA ALA A 59 18.09 -16.41 -3.67
C ALA A 59 17.20 -16.56 -2.42
N ALA A 60 17.55 -15.85 -1.36
CA ALA A 60 16.61 -15.58 -0.29
C ALA A 60 15.54 -14.64 -0.87
N ALA A 61 14.33 -15.17 -1.06
CA ALA A 61 13.13 -14.36 -1.11
C ALA A 61 13.20 -13.37 0.07
N ALA A 62 13.25 -12.08 -0.24
CA ALA A 62 13.23 -11.02 0.75
C ALA A 62 11.90 -11.09 1.51
N SER A 63 11.87 -11.90 2.56
CA SER A 63 10.91 -11.74 3.64
C SER A 63 11.17 -10.35 4.19
N ALA A 64 10.25 -9.43 3.92
CA ALA A 64 10.24 -8.14 4.60
C ALA A 64 10.36 -8.43 6.11
N PRO A 65 11.26 -7.74 6.84
CA PRO A 65 11.42 -7.97 8.26
C PRO A 65 10.07 -7.67 8.93
N VAL A 66 9.44 -8.70 9.50
CA VAL A 66 8.37 -8.48 10.46
C VAL A 66 9.05 -7.92 11.70
N PRO A 67 8.77 -6.68 12.13
CA PRO A 67 9.44 -6.11 13.28
C PRO A 67 9.12 -6.95 14.52
N SER A 68 10.13 -7.61 15.08
CA SER A 68 10.02 -8.35 16.35
C SER A 68 9.99 -7.43 17.56
N ASP A 69 10.31 -6.14 17.37
CA ASP A 69 10.30 -5.12 18.42
C ASP A 69 8.95 -4.40 18.50
N PRO A 70 8.27 -4.39 19.67
CA PRO A 70 6.97 -3.75 19.81
C PRO A 70 7.02 -2.23 19.56
N ALA A 71 8.16 -1.58 19.82
CA ALA A 71 8.36 -0.17 19.51
C ALA A 71 8.46 0.12 18.00
N ALA A 72 8.98 -0.83 17.21
CA ALA A 72 9.02 -0.70 15.76
C ALA A 72 7.66 -0.99 15.12
N ALA A 73 6.89 -1.93 15.68
CA ALA A 73 5.50 -2.17 15.28
C ALA A 73 4.61 -0.94 15.50
N THR A 74 4.69 -0.30 16.67
CA THR A 74 3.91 0.92 16.96
C THR A 74 4.31 2.10 16.06
N ALA A 75 5.60 2.23 15.73
CA ALA A 75 6.05 3.23 14.77
C ALA A 75 5.49 2.97 13.37
N ALA A 76 5.48 1.70 12.92
CA ALA A 76 4.86 1.33 11.64
C ALA A 76 3.36 1.63 11.62
N ASP A 77 2.64 1.32 12.70
CA ASP A 77 1.22 1.65 12.85
C ASP A 77 0.97 3.16 12.81
N ALA A 78 1.80 3.95 13.50
CA ALA A 78 1.70 5.41 13.48
C ALA A 78 1.92 5.98 12.07
N VAL A 79 2.86 5.43 11.30
CA VAL A 79 3.09 5.79 9.90
C VAL A 79 1.86 5.46 9.05
N LEU A 80 1.24 4.29 9.24
CA LEU A 80 0.02 3.91 8.52
C LEU A 80 -1.18 4.80 8.87
N VAL A 81 -1.36 5.15 10.15
CA VAL A 81 -2.43 6.07 10.59
C VAL A 81 -2.24 7.44 9.95
N ARG A 82 -1.01 7.97 9.96
CA ARG A 82 -0.68 9.25 9.32
C ARG A 82 -0.89 9.19 7.80
N GLY A 83 -0.45 8.10 7.16
CA GLY A 83 -0.62 7.89 5.73
C GLY A 83 -2.08 7.86 5.29
N LYS A 84 -2.92 7.18 6.07
CA LYS A 84 -4.37 7.16 5.90
C LYS A 84 -4.96 8.57 6.00
N GLU A 85 -4.60 9.33 7.03
CA GLU A 85 -5.11 10.69 7.22
C GLU A 85 -4.76 11.61 6.04
N ILE A 86 -3.52 11.52 5.55
CA ILE A 86 -3.07 12.25 4.36
C ILE A 86 -3.88 11.85 3.13
N PHE A 87 -4.03 10.54 2.92
CA PHE A 87 -4.77 10.00 1.79
C PHE A 87 -6.25 10.41 1.79
N GLU A 88 -6.90 10.36 2.95
CA GLU A 88 -8.34 10.57 3.04
C GLU A 88 -8.73 12.05 3.16
N LYS A 89 -7.85 12.91 3.71
CA LYS A 89 -8.28 14.23 4.19
C LYS A 89 -7.37 15.39 3.84
N THR A 90 -6.05 15.25 3.99
CA THR A 90 -5.20 16.45 4.08
C THR A 90 -4.35 16.73 2.84
N ALA A 91 -4.08 15.75 1.97
CA ALA A 91 -3.31 15.99 0.75
C ALA A 91 -3.99 17.05 -0.14
N GLY A 92 -3.32 18.18 -0.37
CA GLY A 92 -3.89 19.31 -1.13
C GLY A 92 -5.15 19.94 -0.51
N GLY A 93 -5.41 19.69 0.78
CA GLY A 93 -6.58 20.18 1.52
C GLY A 93 -7.86 19.35 1.36
N VAL A 94 -7.87 18.31 0.51
CA VAL A 94 -9.05 17.47 0.25
C VAL A 94 -8.78 15.97 0.36
N GLY A 95 -7.51 15.55 0.39
CA GLY A 95 -7.11 14.15 0.38
C GLY A 95 -7.00 13.58 -1.04
N CYS A 96 -6.13 12.58 -1.21
CA CYS A 96 -5.98 11.82 -2.45
C CYS A 96 -7.29 11.14 -2.85
N ALA A 97 -8.05 10.64 -1.87
CA ALA A 97 -9.29 9.90 -2.07
C ALA A 97 -10.39 10.71 -2.76
N ALA A 98 -10.38 12.04 -2.61
CA ALA A 98 -11.36 12.91 -3.23
C ALA A 98 -11.37 12.80 -4.76
N CYS A 99 -10.21 12.52 -5.37
CA CYS A 99 -10.08 12.34 -6.82
C CYS A 99 -9.83 10.89 -7.21
N HIS A 100 -9.04 10.13 -6.44
CA HIS A 100 -8.63 8.77 -6.77
C HIS A 100 -9.52 7.67 -6.16
N GLY A 101 -10.58 8.05 -5.45
CA GLY A 101 -11.47 7.12 -4.76
C GLY A 101 -10.92 6.66 -3.40
N MET A 102 -11.82 6.21 -2.53
CA MET A 102 -11.49 5.85 -1.15
C MET A 102 -10.61 4.58 -1.04
N ASP A 103 -10.61 3.77 -2.08
CA ASP A 103 -9.80 2.56 -2.23
C ASP A 103 -8.60 2.75 -3.18
N GLY A 104 -8.42 3.96 -3.72
CA GLY A 104 -7.35 4.28 -4.65
C GLY A 104 -7.45 3.56 -6.00
N LYS A 105 -8.64 3.08 -6.40
CA LYS A 105 -8.86 2.44 -7.71
C LYS A 105 -8.94 3.44 -8.87
N GLY A 106 -8.93 4.74 -8.58
CA GLY A 106 -9.10 5.79 -9.58
C GLY A 106 -10.56 6.11 -9.83
N SER A 107 -10.79 7.16 -10.62
CA SER A 107 -12.12 7.64 -10.95
C SER A 107 -12.20 8.05 -12.42
N SER A 108 -13.03 7.38 -13.19
CA SER A 108 -13.24 7.66 -14.61
C SER A 108 -13.96 8.99 -14.86
N CYS A 109 -14.75 9.49 -13.90
CA CYS A 109 -15.47 10.75 -14.09
C CYS A 109 -14.55 11.98 -14.09
N ILE A 110 -13.42 11.92 -13.37
CA ILE A 110 -12.40 12.97 -13.31
C ILE A 110 -11.14 12.59 -14.11
N GLY A 111 -11.07 11.35 -14.61
CA GLY A 111 -9.89 10.83 -15.31
C GLY A 111 -8.71 10.54 -14.39
N ALA A 112 -8.96 10.34 -13.10
CA ALA A 112 -7.92 10.01 -12.12
C ALA A 112 -7.56 8.52 -12.24
N PRO A 113 -6.29 8.15 -12.48
CA PRO A 113 -5.87 6.75 -12.53
C PRO A 113 -5.89 6.11 -11.13
N ALA A 114 -5.79 4.78 -11.08
CA ALA A 114 -5.53 4.08 -9.82
C ALA A 114 -4.20 4.52 -9.22
N ASN A 115 -4.17 4.74 -7.90
CA ASN A 115 -2.95 5.06 -7.15
C ASN A 115 -2.67 4.04 -6.03
N ARG A 116 -3.57 3.08 -5.78
CA ARG A 116 -3.32 1.99 -4.85
C ARG A 116 -2.07 1.20 -5.27
N GLY A 117 -1.19 0.94 -4.31
CA GLY A 117 0.09 0.28 -4.54
C GLY A 117 1.16 1.14 -5.21
N ALA A 118 0.93 2.43 -5.45
CA ALA A 118 1.94 3.29 -6.02
C ALA A 118 3.12 3.47 -5.05
N ASP A 119 4.33 3.41 -5.60
CA ASP A 119 5.58 3.64 -4.87
C ASP A 119 5.91 5.14 -4.74
N GLU A 120 6.97 5.42 -3.98
CA GLU A 120 7.40 6.79 -3.69
C GLU A 120 7.84 7.56 -4.95
N GLU A 121 8.49 6.91 -5.90
CA GLU A 121 8.91 7.56 -7.15
C GLU A 121 7.69 7.94 -7.99
N GLN A 122 6.72 7.03 -8.11
CA GLN A 122 5.48 7.26 -8.83
C GLN A 122 4.69 8.42 -8.24
N VAL A 123 4.57 8.47 -6.90
CA VAL A 123 3.89 9.57 -6.21
C VAL A 123 4.62 10.89 -6.47
N ARG A 124 5.94 10.96 -6.26
CA ARG A 124 6.74 12.18 -6.49
C ARG A 124 6.63 12.67 -7.93
N LYS A 125 6.76 11.75 -8.89
CA LYS A 125 6.62 12.05 -10.31
C LYS A 125 5.23 12.59 -10.63
N ALA A 126 4.17 11.99 -10.10
CA ALA A 126 2.81 12.46 -10.33
C ALA A 126 2.61 13.89 -9.79
N LEU A 127 3.04 14.16 -8.55
CA LEU A 127 2.98 15.50 -7.95
C LEU A 127 3.75 16.55 -8.76
N ALA A 128 4.87 16.16 -9.38
CA ALA A 128 5.71 17.08 -10.16
C ALA A 128 5.23 17.30 -11.61
N THR A 129 4.59 16.31 -12.23
CA THR A 129 4.33 16.31 -13.69
C THR A 129 2.86 16.46 -14.07
N VAL A 130 1.92 16.11 -13.17
CA VAL A 130 0.49 16.23 -13.45
C VAL A 130 -0.01 17.56 -12.93
N GLY A 131 -0.44 18.46 -13.81
CA GLY A 131 -0.79 19.84 -13.45
C GLY A 131 -1.84 19.97 -12.33
N MET A 132 -2.84 19.08 -12.28
CA MET A 132 -3.81 19.05 -11.17
C MET A 132 -3.20 18.55 -9.85
N MET A 133 -2.18 17.69 -9.91
CA MET A 133 -1.50 17.17 -8.72
C MET A 133 -0.41 18.09 -8.20
N SER A 134 0.06 19.08 -8.98
CA SER A 134 1.06 20.06 -8.52
C SER A 134 0.57 20.99 -7.40
N ILE A 135 -0.74 21.02 -7.15
CA ILE A 135 -1.35 21.72 -6.00
C ILE A 135 -1.12 20.95 -4.70
N VAL A 136 -0.96 19.62 -4.79
CA VAL A 136 -0.67 18.76 -3.64
C VAL A 136 0.81 18.84 -3.32
N LYS A 137 1.14 19.52 -2.22
CA LYS A 137 2.51 19.59 -1.69
C LYS A 137 2.60 18.75 -0.43
N LEU A 138 3.46 17.74 -0.48
CA LEU A 138 3.76 16.84 0.63
C LEU A 138 5.26 16.90 0.90
N THR A 139 5.62 16.84 2.18
CA THR A 139 6.99 16.63 2.64
C THR A 139 7.42 15.19 2.41
N ASP A 140 8.72 14.91 2.51
CA ASP A 140 9.25 13.55 2.30
C ASP A 140 8.65 12.53 3.27
N ASP A 141 8.43 12.92 4.53
CA ASP A 141 7.86 12.02 5.53
C ASP A 141 6.37 11.78 5.30
N GLU A 142 5.65 12.76 4.76
CA GLU A 142 4.25 12.60 4.35
C GLU A 142 4.13 11.70 3.12
N ILE A 143 5.05 11.83 2.16
CA ILE A 143 5.12 10.94 1.00
C ILE A 143 5.38 9.51 1.45
N LYS A 144 6.34 9.28 2.34
CA LYS A 144 6.58 7.94 2.90
C LYS A 144 5.36 7.37 3.61
N ALA A 145 4.68 8.19 4.42
CA ALA A 145 3.49 7.77 5.14
C ALA A 145 2.36 7.39 4.17
N VAL A 146 2.07 8.23 3.17
CA VAL A 146 1.00 7.95 2.21
C VAL A 146 1.34 6.74 1.34
N VAL A 147 2.59 6.57 0.91
CA VAL A 147 3.04 5.39 0.15
C VAL A 147 2.89 4.11 0.96
N ALA A 148 3.22 4.13 2.26
CA ALA A 148 2.97 2.99 3.14
C ALA A 148 1.48 2.60 3.17
N TYR A 149 0.59 3.60 3.21
CA TYR A 149 -0.85 3.37 3.15
C TYR A 149 -1.33 2.91 1.77
N LEU A 150 -0.81 3.48 0.67
CA LEU A 150 -1.10 3.02 -0.70
C LEU A 150 -0.69 1.56 -0.89
N ALA A 151 0.42 1.11 -0.30
CA ALA A 151 0.84 -0.28 -0.32
C ALA A 151 -0.15 -1.21 0.43
N VAL A 152 -0.86 -0.72 1.45
CA VAL A 152 -1.97 -1.47 2.07
C VAL A 152 -3.13 -1.61 1.10
N LEU A 153 -3.55 -0.52 0.44
CA LEU A 153 -4.62 -0.54 -0.55
C LEU A 153 -4.30 -1.44 -1.76
N GLY A 154 -3.03 -1.48 -2.17
CA GLY A 154 -2.58 -2.34 -3.27
C GLY A 154 -2.74 -3.84 -3.00
N LYS A 155 -2.78 -4.25 -1.72
CA LYS A 155 -3.00 -5.65 -1.31
C LYS A 155 -4.48 -6.04 -1.21
N GLN A 156 -5.39 -5.07 -1.30
CA GLN A 156 -6.84 -5.28 -1.24
C GLN A 156 -7.35 -5.54 -2.67
N SER A 157 -7.34 -6.81 -3.08
CA SER A 157 -7.81 -7.28 -4.39
C SER A 157 -9.33 -7.34 -4.44
#